data_AF-A0A367ZUR6-F1
#
_entry.id   AF-A0A367ZUR6-F1
#
_cell.length_a   1.000
_cell.length_b   1.000
_cell.length_c   1.000
_cell.angle_alpha   90.00
_cell.angle_beta   90.00
_cell.angle_gamma   90.00
#
_symmetry.space_group_name_H-M   'P 1'
#
loop_
_entity.id
_entity.type
_entity.pdbx_description
1 polymer ?
#
loop_
_entity_poly.entity_id
_entity_poly.type
_entity_poly.pdbx_seq_one_letter_code
_entity_poly.pdbx_strand_id
1 'polypeptide(L)'
;MGSLYRFLEPLILYALREEGPAHGYELLSTLQGHALTETPIDGPALYRTLRILEQNGQVVSAWETGRGPARRRYAVTAKGRRHLQEWREVLDHLQVALRRFVAEIGPPASKAGRGWGRPGRPRGRGVSASAG
;
A
#
# COMPACT_ATOMS: atom_id res chain seq x y z
N MET A 1 -8.11 -5.47 -12.62
CA MET A 1 -8.13 -4.42 -11.58
C MET A 1 -9.14 -4.76 -10.47
N GLY A 2 -8.93 -5.86 -9.73
CA GLY A 2 -9.84 -6.31 -8.65
C GLY A 2 -9.25 -6.22 -7.24
N SER A 3 -7.98 -5.82 -7.09
CA SER A 3 -7.23 -5.89 -5.83
C SER A 3 -7.55 -4.77 -4.84
N LEU A 4 -7.91 -3.56 -5.32
CA LEU A 4 -8.18 -2.41 -4.45
C LEU A 4 -9.39 -2.59 -3.53
N TYR A 5 -10.43 -3.29 -4.00
CA TYR A 5 -11.66 -3.50 -3.23
C TYR A 5 -11.37 -4.17 -1.87
N ARG A 6 -10.33 -5.00 -1.80
CA ARG A 6 -9.91 -5.67 -0.57
C ARG A 6 -9.30 -4.71 0.47
N PHE A 7 -8.73 -3.59 0.04
CA PHE A 7 -8.13 -2.60 0.96
C PHE A 7 -9.09 -1.46 1.32
N LEU A 8 -10.31 -1.43 0.78
CA LEU A 8 -11.31 -0.43 1.17
C LEU A 8 -11.83 -0.64 2.59
N GLU A 9 -11.92 -1.89 3.05
CA GLU A 9 -12.36 -2.19 4.42
C GLU A 9 -11.50 -1.51 5.49
N PRO A 10 -10.16 -1.68 5.53
CA PRO A 10 -9.35 -1.02 6.54
C PRO A 10 -9.35 0.50 6.41
N LEU A 11 -9.45 1.04 5.18
CA LEU A 11 -9.53 2.48 4.95
C LEU A 11 -10.83 3.08 5.51
N ILE A 12 -11.98 2.47 5.23
CA ILE A 12 -13.28 2.92 5.76
C ILE A 12 -13.31 2.82 7.29
N LEU A 13 -12.82 1.72 7.85
CA LEU A 13 -12.77 1.53 9.30
C LEU A 13 -11.83 2.53 9.99
N TYR A 14 -10.71 2.86 9.35
CA TYR A 14 -9.79 3.90 9.81
C TYR A 14 -10.46 5.28 9.82
N ALA A 15 -11.06 5.70 8.70
CA ALA A 15 -11.73 6.99 8.60
C ALA A 15 -12.84 7.15 9.64
N LEU A 16 -13.72 6.15 9.79
CA LEU A 16 -14.79 6.16 10.79
C LEU A 16 -14.28 6.14 12.24
N ARG A 17 -13.07 5.63 12.49
CA ARG A 17 -12.44 5.64 13.82
C ARG A 17 -11.88 7.02 14.16
N GLU A 18 -11.19 7.66 13.21
CA GLU A 18 -10.53 8.94 13.43
C GLU A 18 -11.52 10.12 13.41
N GLU A 19 -12.42 10.15 12.42
CA GLU A 19 -13.38 11.25 12.22
C GLU A 19 -14.69 11.06 13.01
N GLY A 20 -14.96 9.83 13.45
CA GLY A 20 -16.22 9.46 14.08
C GLY A 20 -17.35 9.22 13.08
N PRO A 21 -18.62 9.33 13.51
CA PRO A 21 -19.76 8.99 12.64
C PRO A 21 -19.88 9.95 11.44
N ALA A 22 -19.85 9.41 10.22
CA ALA A 22 -19.78 10.18 8.96
C ALA A 22 -20.76 9.68 7.90
N HIS A 23 -21.08 10.52 6.92
CA HIS A 23 -21.88 10.13 5.76
C HIS A 23 -21.05 9.43 4.68
N GLY A 24 -21.69 8.59 3.86
CA GLY A 24 -21.01 7.85 2.80
C GLY A 24 -20.28 8.74 1.77
N TYR A 25 -20.80 9.93 1.47
CA TYR A 25 -20.15 10.87 0.57
C TYR A 25 -18.95 11.57 1.21
N GLU A 26 -19.01 11.85 2.53
CA GLU A 26 -17.89 12.44 3.29
C GLU A 26 -16.74 11.45 3.35
N LEU A 27 -17.06 10.17 3.66
CA LEU A 27 -16.10 9.08 3.59
C LEU A 27 -15.48 8.97 2.20
N LEU A 28 -16.27 9.09 1.13
CA LEU A 28 -15.73 9.05 -0.23
C LEU A 28 -14.72 10.20 -0.46
N SER A 29 -15.06 11.42 -0.04
CA SER A 29 -14.17 12.59 -0.15
C SER A 29 -12.88 12.41 0.65
N THR A 30 -12.98 11.99 1.91
CA THR A 30 -11.81 11.71 2.76
C THR A 30 -10.93 10.63 2.14
N LEU A 31 -11.52 9.53 1.69
CA LEU A 31 -10.77 8.38 1.23
C LEU A 31 -10.04 8.60 -0.10
N GLN A 32 -10.48 9.55 -0.93
CA GLN A 32 -9.69 9.94 -2.11
C GLN A 32 -8.28 10.43 -1.73
N GLY A 33 -8.11 11.09 -0.58
CA GLY A 33 -6.80 11.52 -0.07
C GLY A 33 -5.94 10.39 0.48
N HIS A 34 -6.53 9.22 0.74
CA HIS A 34 -5.86 8.03 1.28
C HIS A 34 -5.79 6.87 0.26
N ALA A 35 -6.02 7.16 -1.02
CA ALA A 35 -5.94 6.16 -2.06
C ALA A 35 -4.54 5.51 -2.08
N LEU A 36 -4.50 4.19 -1.93
CA LEU A 36 -3.24 3.41 -1.88
C LEU A 36 -2.63 3.20 -3.28
N THR A 37 -3.31 3.64 -4.33
CA THR A 37 -2.86 3.60 -5.73
C THR A 37 -3.29 4.87 -6.46
N GLU A 38 -2.79 5.04 -7.69
CA GLU A 38 -3.23 6.10 -8.60
C GLU A 38 -4.69 5.94 -9.08
N THR A 39 -5.38 4.87 -8.70
CA THR A 39 -6.78 4.63 -9.08
C THR A 39 -7.71 5.24 -8.04
N PRO A 40 -8.61 6.17 -8.43
CA PRO A 40 -9.56 6.77 -7.51
C PRO A 40 -10.54 5.72 -6.98
N ILE A 41 -10.98 5.91 -5.75
CA ILE A 41 -11.99 5.05 -5.13
C ILE A 41 -13.34 5.35 -5.78
N ASP A 42 -13.96 4.36 -6.41
CA ASP A 42 -15.29 4.54 -6.99
C ASP A 42 -16.38 4.48 -5.89
N GLY A 43 -17.40 5.33 -6.00
CA GLY A 43 -18.51 5.38 -5.05
C GLY A 43 -19.23 4.02 -4.89
N PRO A 44 -19.58 3.31 -5.98
CA PRO A 44 -20.18 1.98 -5.89
C PRO A 44 -19.37 0.95 -5.09
N ALA A 45 -18.04 1.02 -5.12
CA ALA A 45 -17.12 0.22 -4.32
C ALA A 45 -17.34 0.49 -2.84
N LEU A 46 -17.27 1.77 -2.47
CA LEU A 46 -17.40 2.22 -1.10
C LEU A 46 -18.74 1.78 -0.49
N TYR A 47 -19.84 1.96 -1.23
CA TYR A 47 -21.16 1.56 -0.74
C TYR A 47 -21.34 0.03 -0.66
N ARG A 48 -20.75 -0.74 -1.57
CA ARG A 48 -20.71 -2.21 -1.45
C ARG A 48 -19.92 -2.65 -0.22
N THR A 49 -18.76 -2.06 0.01
CA THR A 49 -17.93 -2.37 1.18
C THR A 49 -18.61 -1.96 2.48
N LEU A 50 -19.23 -0.78 2.55
CA LEU A 50 -20.03 -0.37 3.72
C LEU A 50 -21.15 -1.37 4.04
N ARG A 51 -21.84 -1.87 3.01
CA ARG A 51 -22.87 -2.90 3.19
C ARG A 51 -22.31 -4.20 3.76
N ILE A 52 -21.13 -4.64 3.29
CA ILE A 52 -20.46 -5.84 3.81
C ILE A 52 -20.05 -5.62 5.28
N LEU A 53 -19.42 -4.49 5.60
CA LEU A 53 -19.04 -4.15 6.97
C LEU A 53 -20.24 -4.07 7.92
N GLU A 54 -21.38 -3.57 7.43
CA GLU A 54 -22.64 -3.52 8.17
C GLU A 54 -23.22 -4.92 8.42
N GLN A 55 -23.27 -5.77 7.38
CA GLN A 55 -23.70 -7.17 7.50
C GLN A 55 -22.84 -7.97 8.49
N ASN A 56 -21.54 -7.65 8.54
CA ASN A 56 -20.60 -8.26 9.47
C ASN A 56 -20.65 -7.64 10.88
N GLY A 57 -21.44 -6.60 11.12
CA GLY A 57 -21.53 -5.89 12.41
C GLY A 57 -20.28 -5.08 12.78
N GLN A 58 -19.43 -4.78 11.81
CA GLN A 58 -18.21 -3.97 11.97
C GLN A 58 -18.53 -2.47 11.90
N VAL A 59 -19.57 -2.13 11.17
CA VAL A 59 -20.14 -0.78 11.05
C VAL A 59 -21.63 -0.85 11.39
N VAL A 60 -22.16 0.21 11.98
CA VAL A 60 -23.61 0.43 12.12
C VAL A 60 -23.99 1.68 11.36
N SER A 61 -25.24 1.74 10.91
CA SER A 61 -25.78 2.96 10.32
C SER A 61 -27.08 3.39 10.99
N ALA A 62 -27.31 4.69 11.00
CA ALA A 62 -28.56 5.30 11.38
C ALA A 62 -29.03 6.25 10.28
N TRP A 63 -30.34 6.36 10.12
CA TRP A 63 -30.92 7.39 9.26
C TRP A 63 -30.94 8.71 10.01
N GLU A 64 -30.36 9.74 9.43
CA GLU A 64 -30.57 11.12 9.84
C GLU A 64 -31.63 11.74 8.94
N THR A 65 -32.78 12.04 9.54
CA THR A 65 -33.90 12.75 8.92
C THR A 65 -33.90 14.19 9.40
N GLY A 66 -33.41 15.10 8.56
CA GLY A 66 -33.43 16.55 8.78
C GLY A 66 -34.29 17.29 7.75
N ARG A 67 -34.01 18.57 7.49
CA ARG A 67 -34.70 19.38 6.45
C ARG A 67 -34.36 18.99 4.99
N GLY A 68 -33.76 17.82 4.77
CA GLY A 68 -33.32 17.36 3.46
C GLY A 68 -33.54 15.85 3.28
N PRO A 69 -33.09 15.27 2.14
CA PRO A 69 -33.20 13.84 1.89
C PRO A 69 -32.63 13.05 3.07
N ALA A 70 -33.30 11.97 3.46
CA ALA A 70 -32.80 11.09 4.51
C ALA A 70 -31.41 10.56 4.12
N ARG A 71 -30.42 10.76 4.98
CA ARG A 71 -29.03 10.32 4.76
C ARG A 71 -28.67 9.26 5.77
N ARG A 72 -27.91 8.25 5.33
CA ARG A 72 -27.31 7.27 6.24
C ARG A 72 -26.03 7.85 6.82
N ARG A 73 -25.92 7.79 8.14
CA ARG A 73 -24.70 8.08 8.88
C ARG A 73 -24.14 6.77 9.41
N TYR A 74 -22.86 6.53 9.16
CA TYR A 74 -22.16 5.30 9.50
C TYR A 74 -21.27 5.52 10.71
N ALA A 75 -21.14 4.54 11.58
CA ALA A 75 -20.24 4.57 12.73
C ALA A 75 -19.55 3.22 12.91
N VAL A 76 -18.28 3.23 13.28
CA VAL A 76 -17.51 2.00 13.53
C VAL A 76 -17.86 1.41 14.90
N THR A 77 -18.08 0.09 14.95
CA THR A 77 -18.39 -0.63 16.19
C THR A 77 -17.12 -1.07 16.91
N ALA A 78 -17.25 -1.61 18.12
CA ALA A 78 -16.14 -2.29 18.80
C ALA A 78 -15.59 -3.48 17.99
N LYS A 79 -16.45 -4.21 17.28
CA LYS A 79 -16.05 -5.29 16.37
C LYS A 79 -15.28 -4.74 15.17
N GLY A 80 -15.72 -3.63 14.59
CA GLY A 80 -14.99 -2.96 13.51
C GLY A 80 -13.61 -2.46 13.93
N ARG A 81 -13.49 -1.91 15.15
CA ARG A 81 -12.19 -1.50 15.70
C ARG A 81 -11.22 -2.67 15.88
N ARG A 82 -11.70 -3.83 16.34
CA ARG A 82 -10.88 -5.07 16.40
C ARG A 82 -10.48 -5.55 15.02
N HIS A 83 -11.42 -5.56 14.08
CA HIS A 83 -11.12 -5.95 12.71
C HIS A 83 -10.08 -5.04 12.04
N LEU A 84 -10.06 -3.76 12.36
CA LEU A 84 -9.02 -2.85 11.90
C LEU A 84 -7.62 -3.22 12.44
N GLN A 85 -7.53 -3.78 13.64
CA GLN A 85 -6.26 -4.30 14.17
C GLN A 85 -5.85 -5.60 13.46
N GLU A 86 -6.78 -6.50 13.17
CA GLU A 86 -6.51 -7.70 12.34
C GLU A 86 -5.99 -7.30 10.96
N TRP A 87 -6.58 -6.26 10.36
CA TRP A 87 -6.09 -5.69 9.10
C TRP A 87 -4.66 -5.17 9.20
N ARG A 88 -4.27 -4.58 10.33
CA ARG A 88 -2.89 -4.11 10.53
C ARG A 88 -1.89 -5.26 10.42
N GLU A 89 -2.20 -6.41 11.01
CA GLU A 89 -1.35 -7.61 10.94
C GLU A 89 -1.26 -8.14 9.50
N VAL A 90 -2.41 -8.20 8.80
CA VAL A 90 -2.45 -8.61 7.39
C VAL A 90 -1.62 -7.68 6.51
N LEU A 91 -1.72 -6.36 6.73
CA LEU A 91 -0.98 -5.35 5.97
C LEU A 91 0.52 -5.40 6.25
N ASP A 92 0.94 -5.67 7.49
CA ASP A 92 2.35 -5.81 7.84
C ASP A 92 2.99 -7.02 7.14
N HIS A 93 2.31 -8.17 7.18
CA HIS A 93 2.75 -9.37 6.45
C HIS A 93 2.80 -9.14 4.94
N LEU A 94 1.78 -8.47 4.39
CA LEU A 94 1.74 -8.13 2.97
C LEU A 94 2.88 -7.19 2.58
N GLN A 95 3.17 -6.19 3.40
CA GLN A 95 4.29 -5.26 3.17
C GLN A 95 5.62 -6.02 3.09
N VAL A 96 5.87 -6.96 4.01
CA VAL A 96 7.09 -7.76 3.99
C VAL A 96 7.16 -8.64 2.75
N ALA A 97 6.07 -9.31 2.39
CA ALA A 97 6.00 -10.18 1.22
C ALA A 97 6.22 -9.39 -0.09
N LEU A 98 5.57 -8.23 -0.25
CA LEU A 98 5.73 -7.37 -1.41
C LEU A 98 7.16 -6.84 -1.53
N ARG A 99 7.78 -6.40 -0.42
CA ARG A 99 9.18 -5.96 -0.43
C ARG A 99 10.14 -7.06 -0.90
N ARG A 100 9.95 -8.29 -0.41
CA ARG A 100 10.75 -9.45 -0.84
C ARG A 100 10.57 -9.73 -2.34
N PHE A 101 9.32 -9.76 -2.78
CA PHE A 101 9.00 -10.02 -4.18
C PHE A 101 9.58 -8.95 -5.12
N VAL A 102 9.46 -7.67 -4.76
CA VAL A 102 10.06 -6.55 -5.52
C VAL A 102 11.59 -6.70 -5.61
N ALA A 103 12.25 -7.13 -4.53
CA ALA A 103 13.69 -7.37 -4.55
C ALA A 103 14.10 -8.55 -5.45
N GLU A 104 13.27 -9.58 -5.54
CA GLU A 104 13.49 -10.77 -6.37
C GLU A 104 13.33 -10.47 -7.87
N ILE A 105 12.32 -9.69 -8.26
CA ILE A 105 12.07 -9.30 -9.66
C ILE A 105 12.93 -8.11 -10.10
N GLY A 106 13.57 -7.42 -9.16
CA GLY A 106 14.47 -6.32 -9.44
C GLY A 106 15.65 -6.77 -10.32
N PRO A 107 16.28 -5.85 -11.07
CA PRO A 107 17.40 -6.21 -11.93
C PRO A 107 18.48 -6.90 -11.08
N PRO A 108 19.11 -7.99 -11.59
CA PRO A 108 20.17 -8.66 -10.85
C PRO A 108 21.22 -7.62 -10.50
N ALA A 109 21.58 -7.56 -9.20
CA ALA A 109 22.59 -6.62 -8.71
C ALA A 109 23.77 -6.63 -9.67
N SER A 110 23.98 -5.50 -10.34
CA SER A 110 25.04 -5.38 -11.34
C SER A 110 26.35 -5.74 -10.65
N LYS A 111 27.01 -6.80 -11.13
CA LYS A 111 28.41 -7.09 -10.79
C LYS A 111 29.29 -6.03 -11.45
N ALA A 112 29.12 -4.77 -11.07
CA ALA A 112 30.03 -3.70 -11.42
C ALA A 112 31.30 -3.88 -10.55
N GLY A 113 32.36 -4.38 -11.17
CA GLY A 113 33.72 -4.19 -10.66
C GLY A 113 34.33 -5.34 -9.85
N ARG A 114 34.43 -6.55 -10.40
CA ARG A 114 35.55 -7.45 -10.05
C ARG A 114 36.42 -7.73 -11.27
N GLY A 115 37.41 -6.86 -11.45
CA GLY A 115 38.77 -7.18 -11.89
C GLY A 115 38.99 -7.74 -13.29
N TRP A 116 39.54 -6.92 -14.18
CA TRP A 116 40.64 -7.37 -15.04
C TRP A 116 41.71 -6.29 -15.22
N GLY A 117 42.34 -5.87 -14.11
CA GLY A 117 43.65 -5.23 -14.17
C GLY A 117 44.70 -6.33 -14.37
N ARG A 118 45.24 -6.48 -15.58
CA ARG A 118 46.44 -7.29 -15.81
C ARG A 118 47.64 -6.58 -15.15
N PRO A 119 48.35 -7.15 -14.16
CA PRO A 119 49.72 -6.74 -13.91
C PRO A 119 50.59 -7.43 -14.95
N GLY A 120 51.15 -6.65 -15.88
CA GLY A 120 52.16 -7.15 -16.81
C GLY A 120 53.30 -7.80 -16.04
N ARG A 121 53.61 -9.07 -16.33
CA ARG A 121 54.79 -9.74 -15.78
C ARG A 121 56.07 -9.21 -16.44
N PRO A 122 57.20 -9.22 -15.71
CA PRO A 122 58.46 -8.62 -16.13
C PRO A 122 59.37 -9.63 -16.87
N ARG A 123 60.30 -9.10 -17.68
CA ARG A 123 61.63 -9.62 -18.12
C ARG A 123 61.92 -9.09 -19.54
N GLY A 124 63.10 -8.58 -19.90
CA GLY A 124 64.39 -8.57 -19.22
C GLY A 124 65.44 -7.80 -20.03
N ARG A 125 66.57 -7.60 -19.34
CA ARG A 125 67.86 -6.99 -19.71
C ARG A 125 68.48 -7.51 -21.02
N GLY A 126 69.28 -6.65 -21.67
CA GLY A 126 70.26 -6.96 -22.73
C GLY A 126 70.71 -5.68 -23.46
N VAL A 127 71.55 -4.82 -22.87
CA VAL A 127 73.02 -4.73 -23.01
C VAL A 127 73.50 -4.25 -24.40
N SER A 128 74.03 -3.01 -24.39
CA SER A 128 75.18 -2.42 -25.12
C SER A 128 75.38 -2.60 -26.62
N ALA A 129 75.61 -1.47 -27.33
CA ALA A 129 76.88 -1.19 -28.02
C ALA A 129 77.01 0.29 -28.42
N SER A 130 78.25 0.75 -28.34
CA SER A 130 78.84 2.08 -28.52
C SER A 130 79.23 2.43 -29.97
N ALA A 131 79.83 3.63 -30.12
CA ALA A 131 80.62 4.17 -31.25
C ALA A 131 79.80 4.84 -32.36
N GLY A 132 80.15 6.02 -32.86
CA GLY A 132 81.27 6.94 -32.61
C GLY A 132 81.07 8.19 -33.43
#